data_AF-A0A4D6T338-F1
#
_entry.id   AF-A0A4D6T338-F1
#
_cell.length_a   1.000
_cell.length_b   1.000
_cell.length_c   1.000
_cell.angle_alpha   90.00
_cell.angle_beta   90.00
_cell.angle_gamma   90.00
#
_symmetry.space_group_name_H-M   'P 1'
#
loop_
_entity.id
_entity.type
_entity.pdbx_description
1 polymer ?
#
loop_
_entity_poly.entity_id
_entity_poly.type
_entity_poly.pdbx_seq_one_letter_code
_entity_poly.pdbx_strand_id
1 'polypeptide(L)' 'SYGEMVACDNPGCKIEWFHYGCVGLREPPKGNWYCPDCVGTQRRRKGKS' A
#
# COMPACT_ATOMS: atom_id res chain seq x y z
N SER A 1 0.75 -0.11 -19.91
CA SER A 1 -0.60 0.44 -19.66
C SER A 1 -0.56 1.33 -18.45
N TYR A 2 -0.99 2.59 -18.58
CA TYR A 2 -1.06 3.60 -17.51
C TYR A 2 -2.30 3.40 -16.61
N GLY A 3 -2.57 2.16 -16.20
CA GLY A 3 -3.82 1.73 -15.58
C GLY A 3 -3.86 1.94 -14.06
N GLU A 4 -5.06 2.31 -13.59
CA GLU A 4 -5.58 2.35 -12.22
C GLU A 4 -4.55 2.45 -11.07
N MET A 5 -4.61 3.59 -10.37
CA MET A 5 -3.76 3.90 -9.22
C MET A 5 -4.58 3.99 -7.94
N VAL A 6 -4.00 3.55 -6.83
CA VAL A 6 -4.55 3.66 -5.47
C VAL A 6 -3.65 4.54 -4.62
N ALA A 7 -4.25 5.39 -3.80
CA ALA A 7 -3.54 6.16 -2.78
C ALA A 7 -3.51 5.39 -1.44
N CYS A 8 -2.35 5.35 -0.81
CA CYS A 8 -2.14 4.80 0.52
C CYS A 8 -2.69 5.78 1.56
N ASP A 9 -3.58 5.31 2.42
CA ASP A 9 -4.23 6.08 3.47
C ASP A 9 -3.29 6.36 4.68
N ASN A 10 -2.05 5.84 4.65
CA ASN A 10 -1.09 6.13 5.71
C ASN A 10 -0.44 7.51 5.49
N PRO A 11 -0.66 8.50 6.39
CA PRO A 11 -0.06 9.83 6.26
C PRO A 11 1.48 9.83 6.41
N GLY A 12 2.07 8.73 6.87
CA GLY A 12 3.52 8.53 6.89
C GLY A 12 4.09 7.86 5.64
N CYS A 13 3.28 7.60 4.60
CA CYS A 13 3.75 6.96 3.39
C CYS A 13 4.49 7.97 2.49
N LYS A 14 5.69 7.62 2.00
CA LYS A 14 6.49 8.52 1.15
C LYS A 14 6.05 8.57 -0.31
N ILE A 15 5.38 7.52 -0.78
CA ILE A 15 5.04 7.34 -2.20
C ILE A 15 3.57 7.69 -2.43
N GLU A 16 2.70 7.31 -1.49
CA GLU A 16 1.24 7.47 -1.51
C GLU A 16 0.56 6.78 -2.69
N TRP A 17 1.02 6.91 -3.93
CA TRP A 17 0.37 6.41 -5.13
C TRP A 17 1.00 5.12 -5.65
N PHE A 18 0.17 4.10 -5.89
CA PHE A 18 0.60 2.79 -6.38
C PHE A 18 -0.30 2.28 -7.49
N HIS A 19 0.27 1.62 -8.49
CA HIS A 19 -0.52 0.95 -9.53
C HIS A 19 -1.17 -0.31 -8.98
N TYR A 20 -2.41 -0.57 -9.37
CA TYR A 20 -3.20 -1.72 -8.94
C TYR A 20 -2.45 -3.04 -9.19
N GLY A 21 -1.90 -3.22 -10.39
CA GLY A 21 -1.13 -4.42 -10.75
C GLY A 21 0.17 -4.61 -9.95
N CYS A 22 0.81 -3.52 -9.50
CA CYS A 22 2.03 -3.62 -8.67
C CYS A 22 1.74 -4.09 -7.25
N VAL A 23 0.54 -3.80 -6.74
CA VAL A 23 0.12 -4.13 -5.37
C VAL A 23 -0.90 -5.25 -5.30
N GLY A 24 -1.20 -5.88 -6.43
CA GLY A 24 -2.17 -6.98 -6.51
C GLY A 24 -3.62 -6.56 -6.32
N LEU A 25 -3.93 -5.27 -6.46
CA LEU A 25 -5.30 -4.77 -6.51
C LEU A 25 -5.88 -5.06 -7.89
N ARG A 26 -7.15 -5.49 -7.92
CA ARG A 26 -7.93 -5.69 -9.15
C ARG A 26 -9.13 -4.76 -9.24
N GLU A 27 -9.56 -4.23 -8.10
CA GLU A 27 -10.75 -3.40 -7.96
C GLU A 27 -10.47 -2.28 -6.95
N PRO A 28 -11.15 -1.13 -7.06
CA PRO A 28 -10.99 -0.04 -6.12
C PRO A 28 -11.36 -0.48 -4.70
N PRO A 29 -10.50 -0.21 -3.71
CA PRO A 29 -10.79 -0.56 -2.32
C PRO A 29 -11.98 0.26 -1.84
N LYS A 30 -12.98 -0.40 -1.23
CA LYS A 30 -14.18 0.27 -0.67
C LYS A 30 -13.92 1.03 0.65
N GLY A 31 -12.65 1.26 1.01
CA GLY A 31 -12.25 1.89 2.27
C GLY A 31 -10.74 2.15 2.32
N ASN A 32 -10.21 2.37 3.51
CA ASN A 32 -8.80 2.71 3.71
C ASN A 32 -7.89 1.60 3.18
N TRP A 33 -7.08 1.93 2.20
CA TRP A 33 -6.09 1.03 1.63
C TRP A 33 -4.70 1.45 2.07
N TYR A 34 -3.90 0.46 2.46
CA TYR A 34 -2.53 0.67 2.88
C TYR A 34 -1.59 -0.13 1.97
N CYS A 35 -0.51 0.51 1.54
CA CYS A 35 0.46 -0.13 0.66
C CYS A 35 1.21 -1.27 1.38
N PRO A 36 1.74 -2.26 0.64
CA PRO A 36 2.43 -3.42 1.22
C PRO A 36 3.64 -3.04 2.08
N ASP A 37 4.25 -1.88 1.82
CA ASP A 37 5.33 -1.34 2.66
C ASP A 37 4.83 -0.89 4.04
N CYS A 38 3.69 -0.19 4.08
CA CYS A 38 3.06 0.25 5.33
C CYS A 38 2.50 -0.95 6.12
N VAL A 39 1.86 -1.91 5.44
CA VAL A 39 1.34 -3.15 6.06
C VAL A 39 2.49 -4.05 6.52
N GLY A 40 3.57 -4.15 5.73
CA GLY A 40 4.75 -4.97 6.03
C GLY A 40 5.61 -4.41 7.17
N THR A 41 5.72 -3.09 7.29
CA THR A 41 6.46 -2.41 8.36
C THR A 41 5.89 -2.72 9.75
N GLN A 42 4.56 -2.82 9.88
CA GLN A 42 3.89 -3.26 11.12
C GLN A 42 4.33 -4.67 11.55
N ARG A 43 4.62 -5.57 10.58
CA ARG A 43 5.00 -6.96 10.86
C ARG A 43 6.51 -7.14 11.05
N ARG A 44 7.35 -6.26 10.51
CA ARG A 44 8.83 -6.38 10.56
C ARG A 44 9.48 -5.81 11.83
N ARG A 45 8.76 -5.02 12.64
CA ARG A 45 9.28 -4.53 13.93
C ARG A 45 9.36 -5.57 15.04
N LYS A 46 8.91 -6.81 14.82
CA LYS A 46 8.90 -7.88 15.84
C LYS A 46 10.02 -8.91 15.65
N GLY A 47 11.20 -8.50 15.14
CA GLY A 47 12.29 -9.44 14.81
C GLY A 47 13.69 -8.85 14.67
N LYS A 48 14.01 -7.76 15.39
CA LYS A 48 15.40 -7.37 15.64
C LYS A 48 15.54 -6.99 17.11
N SER A 49 15.73 -7.99 17.95
CA SER A 49 16.46 -7.88 19.20
C SER A 49 17.60 -8.88 19.18
#